data_AF-A0A2E9VW39-F1
#
_entry.id   AF-A0A2E9VW39-F1
#
_cell.length_a   1.000
_cell.length_b   1.000
_cell.length_c   1.000
_cell.angle_alpha   90.00
_cell.angle_beta   90.00
_cell.angle_gamma   90.00
#
_symmetry.space_group_name_H-M   'P 1'
#
loop_
_entity.id
_entity.type
_entity.pdbx_description
1 polymer ?
#
loop_
_entity_poly.entity_id
_entity_poly.type
_entity_poly.pdbx_seq_one_letter_code
_entity_poly.pdbx_strand_id
1 'polypeptide(L)' 'NADDVRCTHAATAGQVDEEQILYCMSRGVSRDEAMHVIVEGFFQQVFDRIPVELVRETLSQTVQTKLGFGNEA' A
#
# COMPACT_ATOMS: atom_id res chain seq x y z
N ASN A 1 -5.86 -38.50 5.13
CA ASN A 1 -7.22 -38.03 5.46
C ASN A 1 -7.23 -36.51 5.53
N ALA A 2 -7.54 -35.89 4.39
CA ALA A 2 -7.97 -34.50 4.30
C ALA A 2 -9.22 -34.52 3.43
N ASP A 3 -10.28 -35.13 3.96
CA ASP A 3 -11.60 -35.12 3.35
C ASP A 3 -12.36 -33.93 3.93
N ASP A 4 -12.70 -32.99 3.06
CA ASP A 4 -13.42 -31.73 3.32
C ASP A 4 -12.57 -30.52 3.78
N VAL A 5 -11.50 -30.21 3.04
CA VAL A 5 -10.85 -28.90 3.08
C VAL A 5 -11.11 -28.13 1.79
N ARG A 6 -11.64 -26.91 1.90
CA ARG A 6 -11.74 -25.97 0.78
C ARG A 6 -10.61 -24.95 0.89
N CYS A 7 -9.68 -24.99 -0.06
CA CYS A 7 -8.62 -24.01 -0.19
C CYS A 7 -8.85 -23.17 -1.45
N THR A 8 -8.83 -21.86 -1.32
CA THR A 8 -8.86 -20.90 -2.45
C THR A 8 -7.63 -20.01 -2.39
N HIS A 9 -7.00 -19.78 -3.54
CA HIS A 9 -5.92 -18.83 -3.71
C HIS A 9 -6.29 -17.85 -4.83
N ALA A 10 -5.98 -16.57 -4.64
CA ALA A 10 -6.14 -15.56 -5.66
C ALA A 10 -4.94 -14.61 -5.60
N ALA A 11 -4.47 -14.21 -6.78
CA ALA A 11 -3.41 -13.22 -6.93
C ALA A 11 -3.85 -12.23 -7.99
N THR A 12 -3.59 -10.95 -7.75
CA THR A 12 -3.90 -9.86 -8.66
C THR A 12 -2.65 -9.01 -8.86
N ALA A 13 -2.37 -8.66 -10.11
CA ALA A 13 -1.31 -7.74 -10.48
C ALA A 13 -1.92 -6.66 -11.40
N GLY A 14 -1.51 -5.42 -11.19
CA GLY A 14 -2.02 -4.26 -11.93
C GLY A 14 -1.18 -3.03 -11.63
N GLN A 15 -1.36 -2.01 -12.46
CA GLN A 15 -0.80 -0.69 -12.21
C GLN A 15 -1.73 0.09 -11.29
N VAL A 16 -1.24 1.18 -10.70
CA VAL A 16 -2.09 2.12 -9.95
C VAL A 16 -3.11 2.75 -10.91
N ASP A 17 -4.34 2.90 -10.44
CA ASP A 17 -5.44 3.40 -11.24
C ASP A 17 -5.25 4.88 -11.61
N GLU A 18 -5.06 5.14 -12.90
CA GLU A 18 -4.84 6.51 -13.40
C GLU A 18 -6.06 7.40 -13.17
N GLU A 19 -7.29 6.86 -13.10
CA GLU A 19 -8.48 7.65 -12.77
C GLU A 19 -8.42 8.18 -11.33
N GLN A 20 -7.91 7.37 -10.39
CA GLN A 20 -7.69 7.81 -9.00
C GLN A 20 -6.61 8.89 -8.92
N ILE A 21 -5.53 8.75 -9.68
CA ILE A 21 -4.47 9.76 -9.78
C ILE A 21 -5.04 11.08 -10.33
N LEU A 22 -5.76 11.04 -11.46
CA LEU A 22 -6.38 12.21 -12.06
C LEU A 22 -7.40 12.87 -11.13
N TYR A 23 -8.13 12.08 -10.36
CA TYR A 23 -9.05 12.59 -9.33
C TYR A 23 -8.31 13.37 -8.25
N CYS A 24 -7.24 12.81 -7.68
CA CYS A 24 -6.40 13.50 -6.70
C CYS A 24 -5.79 14.79 -7.29
N MET A 25 -5.30 14.72 -8.52
CA MET A 25 -4.75 15.89 -9.23
C MET A 25 -5.78 16.99 -9.45
N SER A 26 -7.03 16.65 -9.74
CA SER A 26 -8.12 17.63 -9.86
C SER A 26 -8.40 18.40 -8.55
N ARG A 27 -7.95 17.86 -7.41
CA ARG A 27 -8.02 18.47 -6.08
C ARG A 27 -6.76 19.24 -5.70
N GLY A 28 -5.80 19.37 -6.61
CA GLY A 28 -4.55 20.12 -6.40
C GLY A 28 -3.40 19.31 -5.82
N VAL A 29 -3.53 17.98 -5.72
CA VAL A 29 -2.44 17.09 -5.29
C VAL A 29 -1.51 16.84 -6.48
N SER A 30 -0.18 16.89 -6.29
CA SER A 30 0.73 16.54 -7.38
C SER A 30 0.58 15.06 -7.76
N ARG A 31 1.02 14.69 -8.98
CA ARG A 31 0.96 13.29 -9.42
C ARG A 31 1.75 12.36 -8.49
N ASP A 32 2.89 12.83 -8.00
CA ASP A 32 3.77 12.05 -7.12
C ASP A 32 3.15 11.87 -5.73
N GLU A 33 2.55 12.92 -5.17
CA GLU A 33 1.80 12.82 -3.91
C GLU A 33 0.55 11.93 -4.05
N ALA A 34 -0.17 12.03 -5.17
CA ALA A 34 -1.33 11.18 -5.43
C ALA A 34 -0.93 9.70 -5.49
N MET A 35 0.14 9.39 -6.21
CA MET A 35 0.73 8.04 -6.26
C MET A 35 1.12 7.56 -4.85
N HIS A 36 1.80 8.41 -4.08
CA HIS A 36 2.21 8.10 -2.72
C HIS A 36 1.04 7.72 -1.83
N VAL A 37 0.00 8.57 -1.76
CA VAL A 37 -1.17 8.35 -0.90
C VAL A 37 -1.91 7.08 -1.28
N ILE A 38 -2.08 6.80 -2.58
CA ILE A 38 -2.77 5.59 -3.05
C ILE A 38 -1.98 4.34 -2.65
N VAL A 39 -0.66 4.33 -2.89
CA VAL A 39 0.21 3.19 -2.57
C VAL A 39 0.31 3.00 -1.05
N GLU A 40 0.41 4.07 -0.28
CA GLU A 40 0.43 3.99 1.19
C GLU A 40 -0.87 3.38 1.72
N GLY A 41 -2.03 3.87 1.25
CA GLY A 41 -3.34 3.33 1.61
C GLY A 41 -3.51 1.84 1.28
N PHE A 42 -2.87 1.36 0.22
CA PHE A 42 -2.84 -0.07 -0.12
C PHE A 42 -2.14 -0.91 0.96
N PHE A 43 -1.02 -0.43 1.51
CA PHE A 43 -0.28 -1.15 2.56
C PHE A 43 -0.89 -0.99 3.96
N GLN A 44 -1.66 0.06 4.23
CA GLN A 44 -2.27 0.30 5.56
C GLN A 44 -3.06 -0.93 6.06
N GLN A 45 -3.84 -1.58 5.20
CA GLN A 45 -4.60 -2.78 5.60
C GLN A 45 -3.72 -3.96 6.05
N VAL A 46 -2.47 -4.03 5.57
CA VAL A 46 -1.48 -5.02 6.00
C VAL A 46 -0.87 -4.61 7.34
N PHE A 47 -0.52 -3.33 7.50
CA PHE A 47 0.04 -2.79 8.73
C PHE A 47 -0.95 -2.84 9.91
N ASP A 48 -2.24 -2.60 9.66
CA ASP A 48 -3.29 -2.67 10.68
C ASP A 48 -3.43 -4.06 11.33
N ARG A 49 -3.00 -5.11 10.63
CA ARG A 49 -2.99 -6.49 11.16
C ARG A 49 -1.82 -6.77 12.09
N ILE A 50 -0.87 -5.85 12.20
CA ILE A 50 0.33 -5.98 13.03
C ILE A 50 0.01 -5.39 14.42
N PRO A 51 -0.10 -6.23 15.47
CA PRO A 51 -0.51 -5.76 16.80
C PRO A 51 0.63 -5.06 17.56
N VAL A 52 1.87 -5.28 17.16
CA VAL A 52 3.04 -4.70 17.83
C VAL A 52 3.43 -3.41 17.11
N GLU A 53 3.23 -2.28 17.78
CA GLU A 53 3.44 -0.95 17.19
C GLU A 53 4.86 -0.76 16.65
N LEU A 54 5.89 -1.14 17.43
CA LEU A 54 7.29 -1.04 17.00
C LEU A 54 7.55 -1.79 15.68
N VAL A 55 6.93 -2.95 15.50
CA VAL A 55 7.08 -3.76 14.28
C VAL A 55 6.34 -3.10 13.11
N ARG A 56 5.14 -2.56 13.36
CA ARG A 56 4.35 -1.82 12.38
C ARG A 56 5.12 -0.61 11.86
N GLU A 57 5.62 0.23 12.75
CA GLU A 57 6.41 1.42 12.40
C GLU A 57 7.67 1.06 11.61
N THR A 58 8.43 0.07 12.08
CA THR A 58 9.66 -0.39 11.41
C THR A 58 9.38 -0.86 9.98
N LEU A 59 8.30 -1.63 9.77
CA LEU A 59 7.93 -2.13 8.45
C LEU A 59 7.39 -1.01 7.55
N SER A 60 6.58 -0.09 8.09
CA SER A 60 6.09 1.07 7.35
C SER A 60 7.25 1.93 6.82
N GLN A 61 8.20 2.29 7.68
CA GLN A 61 9.40 3.06 7.30
C GLN A 61 10.26 2.32 6.25
N THR A 62 10.42 1.00 6.42
CA THR A 62 11.19 0.18 5.48
C THR A 62 10.53 0.15 4.10
N VAL A 63 9.20 0.05 4.05
CA VAL A 63 8.43 0.08 2.79
C VAL A 63 8.52 1.45 2.14
N GLN A 64 8.33 2.53 2.91
CA GLN A 64 8.48 3.91 2.43
C GLN A 64 9.85 4.15 1.80
N THR A 65 10.93 3.76 2.48
CA THR A 65 12.31 3.85 1.97
C THR A 65 12.47 3.10 0.64
N LYS A 66 11.94 1.88 0.52
CA LYS A 66 12.04 1.07 -0.70
C LYS A 66 11.27 1.64 -1.88
N LEU A 67 10.18 2.34 -1.61
CA LEU A 67 9.35 2.98 -2.63
C LEU A 67 9.91 4.34 -3.07
N GLY A 68 11.01 4.81 -2.48
CA GLY A 68 11.58 6.13 -2.75
C GLY A 68 10.78 7.27 -2.09
N PHE A 69 9.91 6.91 -1.16
CA PHE A 69 9.06 7.82 -0.40
C PHE A 69 9.79 8.20 0.89
N GLY A 70 10.71 9.16 0.81
CA GLY A 70 11.49 9.51 2.00
C GLY A 70 12.76 10.29 1.73
N ASN A 71 12.72 11.28 0.83
CA ASN A 71 13.80 12.25 0.73
C ASN A 71 13.26 13.68 0.59
N GLU A 72 12.81 14.23 1.71
CA GLU A 72 13.00 15.67 1.97
C GLU A 72 14.31 15.82 2.76
N ALA A 73 15.42 15.81 2.02
CA ALA A 73 16.72 16.31 2.45
C ALA A 73 17.38 17.00 1.25
#